data_AF-A0A0C2MYJ9-F1
#
_entry.id   AF-A0A0C2MYJ9-F1
#
_cell.length_a   1.000
_cell.length_b   1.000
_cell.length_c   1.000
_cell.angle_alpha   90.00
_cell.angle_beta   90.00
_cell.angle_gamma   90.00
#
_symmetry.space_group_name_H-M   'P 1'
#
loop_
_entity.id
_entity.type
_entity.pdbx_description
1 polymer ?
#
loop_
_entity_poly.entity_id
_entity_poly.type
_entity_poly.pdbx_seq_one_letter_code
_entity_poly.pdbx_strand_id
1 'polypeptide(L)'
;MFHVSTLLPYEEGSPVQVARKRHIGNDTVTIIFQEGPFEKIDVSSFVSNFQKVFILVRKVDNGPKVFYEYFILNLGWHAVLVGVCLIFQTKLAQNMIQNTQILEKNSSV
;
A
#
# COMPACT_ATOMS: atom_id res chain seq x y z
N MET A 1 12.53 13.48 13.44
CA MET A 1 13.71 13.58 12.56
C MET A 1 13.43 12.77 11.31
N PHE A 2 13.90 13.20 10.13
CA PHE A 2 13.66 12.49 8.86
C PHE A 2 14.96 11.84 8.36
N HIS A 3 14.89 10.56 7.99
CA HIS A 3 15.93 9.90 7.21
C HIS A 3 15.66 10.12 5.72
N VAL A 4 16.34 11.09 5.12
CA VAL A 4 16.15 11.42 3.69
C VAL A 4 17.13 10.59 2.85
N SER A 5 16.60 9.65 2.07
CA SER A 5 17.40 8.67 1.30
C SER A 5 18.46 9.30 0.40
N THR A 6 18.13 10.44 -0.24
CA THR A 6 19.02 11.17 -1.15
C THR A 6 20.13 11.94 -0.43
N LEU A 7 19.96 12.23 0.86
CA LEU A 7 20.97 12.89 1.69
C LEU A 7 21.87 11.91 2.45
N LEU A 8 21.50 10.62 2.48
CA LEU A 8 22.35 9.59 3.06
C LEU A 8 23.54 9.28 2.14
N PRO A 9 24.73 8.96 2.68
CA PRO A 9 25.90 8.62 1.86
C PRO A 9 25.61 7.51 0.85
N TYR A 10 26.13 7.67 -0.36
CA TYR A 10 26.10 6.61 -1.39
C TYR A 10 27.37 5.78 -1.26
N GLU A 11 27.22 4.46 -1.24
CA GLU A 11 28.36 3.54 -1.19
C GLU A 11 28.58 2.90 -2.58
N GLU A 12 29.64 3.31 -3.26
CA GLU A 12 30.04 2.71 -4.54
C GLU A 12 30.41 1.23 -4.34
N GLY A 13 29.92 0.35 -5.21
CA GLY A 13 30.11 -1.11 -5.08
C GLY A 13 29.09 -1.83 -4.19
N SER A 14 28.16 -1.10 -3.56
CA SER A 14 27.07 -1.65 -2.74
C SER A 14 25.73 -1.49 -3.49
N PRO A 15 25.36 -2.40 -4.42
CA PRO A 15 24.13 -2.26 -5.21
C PRO A 15 22.87 -2.20 -4.34
N VAL A 16 22.90 -2.85 -3.18
CA VAL A 16 21.80 -2.91 -2.22
C VAL A 16 21.77 -1.74 -1.22
N GLN A 17 22.80 -0.87 -1.21
CA GLN A 17 22.91 0.32 -0.34
C GLN A 17 22.55 0.03 1.13
N VAL A 18 23.21 -0.97 1.72
CA VAL A 18 22.86 -1.51 3.05
C VAL A 18 22.81 -0.44 4.12
N ALA A 19 23.74 0.53 4.12
CA ALA A 19 23.75 1.62 5.09
C ALA A 19 22.47 2.47 5.02
N ARG A 20 22.03 2.86 3.81
CA ARG A 20 20.79 3.61 3.59
C ARG A 20 19.57 2.80 4.03
N LYS A 21 19.54 1.52 3.62
CA LYS A 21 18.47 0.59 3.99
C LYS A 21 18.40 0.36 5.50
N ARG A 22 19.53 0.37 6.21
CA ARG A 22 19.58 0.23 7.67
C ARG A 22 18.92 1.41 8.39
N HIS A 23 19.10 2.63 7.88
CA HIS A 23 18.45 3.80 8.49
C HIS A 23 16.95 3.81 8.19
N ILE A 24 16.57 3.78 6.91
CA ILE A 24 15.17 3.91 6.47
C ILE A 24 14.35 2.66 6.82
N GLY A 25 14.96 1.48 6.64
CA GLY A 25 14.30 0.21 6.91
C GLY A 25 14.02 -0.02 8.40
N ASN A 26 14.63 0.73 9.31
CA ASN A 26 14.29 0.66 10.73
C ASN A 26 13.23 1.68 11.15
N ASP A 27 12.73 2.50 10.22
CA ASP A 27 11.64 3.42 10.49
C ASP A 27 10.28 2.71 10.47
N THR A 28 9.36 3.13 11.35
CA THR A 28 7.99 2.59 11.37
C THR A 28 7.13 3.18 10.25
N VAL A 29 7.36 4.46 9.92
CA VAL A 29 6.63 5.22 8.91
C VAL A 29 7.61 5.68 7.85
N THR A 30 7.31 5.41 6.58
CA THR A 30 8.14 5.81 5.44
C THR A 30 7.31 6.62 4.45
N ILE A 31 7.83 7.77 4.04
CA ILE A 31 7.22 8.61 3.00
C ILE A 31 7.94 8.31 1.69
N ILE A 32 7.18 8.00 0.65
CA ILE A 32 7.70 7.77 -0.70
C ILE A 32 7.21 8.91 -1.58
N PHE A 33 8.15 9.69 -2.09
CA PHE A 33 7.86 10.78 -3.02
C PHE A 33 8.03 10.28 -4.46
N GLN A 34 6.96 10.37 -5.26
CA GLN A 34 6.97 9.96 -6.66
C GLN A 34 6.95 11.21 -7.56
N GLU A 35 8.04 11.40 -8.30
CA GLU A 35 8.15 12.38 -9.38
C GLU A 35 7.85 11.66 -10.71
N GLY A 36 6.85 12.14 -11.46
CA GLY A 36 6.50 11.60 -12.77
C GLY A 36 5.10 10.99 -12.89
N PRO A 37 4.80 10.29 -13.99
CA PRO A 37 3.48 9.73 -14.28
C PRO A 37 3.06 8.66 -13.26
N PHE A 38 1.76 8.34 -13.23
CA PHE A 38 1.21 7.31 -12.35
C PHE A 38 1.85 5.95 -12.65
N GLU A 39 2.85 5.56 -11.86
CA GLU A 39 3.34 4.19 -11.80
C GLU A 39 2.97 3.56 -10.47
N LYS A 40 2.51 2.32 -10.52
CA LYS A 40 2.20 1.55 -9.32
C LYS A 40 3.51 1.17 -8.64
N ILE A 41 3.74 1.71 -7.45
CA ILE A 41 4.85 1.30 -6.61
C ILE A 41 4.46 0.01 -5.89
N ASP A 42 5.24 -1.04 -6.11
CA ASP A 42 5.10 -2.28 -5.38
C ASP A 42 5.76 -2.15 -4.00
N VAL A 43 4.92 -1.91 -2.99
CA VAL A 43 5.37 -1.73 -1.61
C VAL A 43 5.82 -3.07 -0.99
N SER A 44 5.51 -4.22 -1.59
CA SER A 44 5.97 -5.52 -1.10
C SER A 44 7.49 -5.71 -1.22
N SER A 45 8.13 -4.94 -2.12
CA SER A 45 9.60 -4.91 -2.28
C SER A 45 10.34 -4.35 -1.05
N PHE A 46 9.66 -3.60 -0.18
CA PHE A 46 10.22 -3.06 1.05
C PHE A 46 10.18 -4.12 2.16
N VAL A 47 11.15 -5.03 2.11
CA VAL A 47 11.31 -6.07 3.14
C VAL A 47 11.94 -5.47 4.39
N SER A 48 11.09 -5.11 5.37
CA SER A 48 11.49 -4.68 6.72
C SER A 48 10.50 -5.17 7.78
N ASN A 49 11.04 -5.56 8.95
CA ASN A 49 10.23 -5.90 10.13
C ASN A 49 9.66 -4.66 10.84
N PHE A 50 10.26 -3.49 10.64
CA PHE A 50 9.91 -2.25 11.34
C PHE A 50 8.95 -1.38 10.53
N GLN A 51 9.09 -1.33 9.21
CA GLN A 51 8.22 -0.51 8.35
C GLN A 51 6.79 -1.07 8.36
N LYS A 52 5.83 -0.26 8.83
CA LYS A 52 4.40 -0.62 8.89
C LYS A 52 3.52 0.31 8.09
N VAL A 53 3.90 1.58 7.96
CA VAL A 53 3.09 2.59 7.28
C VAL A 53 3.91 3.21 6.15
N PHE A 54 3.32 3.23 4.97
CA PHE A 54 3.86 3.91 3.81
C PHE A 54 2.92 5.04 3.41
N ILE A 55 3.46 6.23 3.26
CA ILE A 55 2.74 7.40 2.77
C ILE A 55 3.31 7.70 1.39
N LEU A 56 2.57 7.34 0.35
CA LEU A 56 2.89 7.74 -1.01
C LEU A 56 2.47 9.19 -1.20
N VAL A 57 3.36 10.05 -1.64
CA VAL A 57 3.06 11.44 -2.01
C VAL A 57 3.48 11.65 -3.45
N ARG A 58 2.56 12.16 -4.26
CA ARG A 58 2.77 12.46 -5.66
C ARG A 58 2.53 13.94 -5.92
N LYS A 59 3.39 14.55 -6.72
CA LYS A 59 3.14 15.86 -7.31
C LYS A 59 2.20 15.72 -8.51
N VAL A 60 1.10 16.46 -8.50
CA VAL A 60 0.18 16.58 -9.64
C VAL A 60 0.50 17.86 -10.39
N ASP A 61 0.95 17.71 -11.63
CA ASP A 61 1.24 18.85 -12.52
C ASP A 61 -0.07 19.39 -13.11
N ASN A 62 -0.74 20.30 -12.38
CA ASN A 62 -2.01 20.90 -12.78
C ASN A 62 -1.90 22.43 -12.96
N GLY A 63 -0.90 22.85 -13.75
CA GLY A 63 -0.68 24.27 -14.09
C GLY A 63 0.20 25.02 -13.06
N PRO A 64 -0.06 26.32 -12.79
CA PRO A 64 0.84 27.17 -11.99
C PRO A 64 0.83 26.86 -10.49
N LYS A 65 -0.14 26.09 -10.01
CA LYS A 65 -0.23 25.66 -8.61
C LYS A 65 0.26 24.23 -8.48
N VAL A 66 1.09 24.00 -7.47
CA VAL A 66 1.58 22.65 -7.14
C VAL A 66 0.56 21.97 -6.24
N PHE A 67 0.04 20.84 -6.69
CA PHE A 67 -0.85 19.99 -5.89
C PHE A 67 -0.12 18.71 -5.53
N TYR A 68 -0.44 18.16 -4.37
CA TYR A 68 0.06 16.86 -3.94
C TYR A 68 -1.11 15.93 -3.65
N GLU A 69 -1.09 14.77 -4.29
CA GLU A 69 -1.94 13.64 -3.95
C GLU A 69 -1.19 12.71 -3.00
N TYR A 70 -1.89 12.10 -2.05
CA TYR A 70 -1.27 11.13 -1.17
C TYR A 70 -2.12 9.88 -0.98
N PHE A 71 -1.45 8.76 -0.77
CA PHE A 71 -2.06 7.46 -0.48
C PHE A 71 -1.37 6.86 0.73
N ILE A 72 -2.15 6.35 1.68
CA ILE A 72 -1.64 5.72 2.89
C ILE A 72 -1.83 4.21 2.76
N LEU A 73 -0.73 3.47 2.89
CA LEU A 73 -0.69 2.02 2.85
C LEU A 73 -0.20 1.50 4.20
N ASN A 74 -0.96 0.59 4.79
CA ASN A 74 -0.62 -0.02 6.07
C ASN A 74 -0.35 -1.51 5.85
N LEU A 75 0.87 -1.96 6.15
CA LEU A 75 1.31 -3.36 6.10
C LEU A 75 1.16 -4.07 7.46
N GLY A 76 0.42 -3.48 8.40
CA GLY A 76 0.11 -4.10 9.68
C GLY A 76 -0.77 -5.34 9.53
N TRP A 77 -0.71 -6.22 10.52
CA TRP A 77 -1.50 -7.45 10.62
C TRP A 77 -3.02 -7.21 10.50
N HIS A 78 -3.49 -6.00 10.78
CA HIS A 78 -4.89 -5.61 10.59
C HIS A 78 -5.30 -5.53 9.11
N ALA A 79 -4.40 -5.19 8.18
CA ALA A 79 -4.72 -5.16 6.76
C ALA A 79 -4.99 -6.58 6.20
N VAL A 80 -4.26 -7.58 6.70
CA VAL A 80 -4.51 -8.99 6.39
C VAL A 80 -5.87 -9.42 6.97
N LEU A 81 -6.18 -9.02 8.21
CA LEU A 81 -7.45 -9.33 8.85
C LEU A 81 -8.64 -8.69 8.11
N VAL A 82 -8.51 -7.43 7.69
CA VAL A 82 -9.53 -6.70 6.91
C VAL A 82 -9.70 -7.31 5.52
N GLY A 83 -8.60 -7.67 4.85
CA GLY A 83 -8.65 -8.36 3.55
C GLY A 83 -9.36 -9.71 3.62
N VAL A 84 -9.02 -10.54 4.62
CA VAL A 84 -9.69 -11.83 4.88
C VAL A 84 -11.18 -11.61 5.22
N CYS A 85 -11.50 -10.59 6.02
CA CYS A 85 -12.88 -10.26 6.36
C CYS A 85 -13.71 -9.81 5.14
N LEU A 86 -13.16 -8.98 4.26
CA LEU A 86 -13.80 -8.54 3.01
C LEU A 86 -14.03 -9.69 2.03
N ILE A 87 -13.06 -10.61 1.90
CA ILE A 87 -13.23 -11.82 1.08
C ILE A 87 -14.32 -12.72 1.68
N PHE A 88 -14.40 -12.82 3.01
CA PHE A 88 -15.43 -13.61 3.66
C PHE A 88 -16.83 -12.98 3.51
N GLN A 89 -16.94 -11.66 3.69
CA GLN A 89 -18.18 -10.90 3.50
C GLN A 89 -18.71 -11.00 2.06
N THR A 90 -17.85 -10.87 1.06
CA THR A 90 -18.24 -10.98 -0.36
C THR A 90 -18.70 -12.40 -0.71
N LYS A 91 -18.05 -13.44 -0.16
CA LYS A 91 -18.44 -14.84 -0.39
C LYS A 91 -19.75 -15.21 0.30
N LEU A 92 -19.99 -14.68 1.51
CA LEU A 92 -21.29 -14.80 2.18
C LEU A 92 -22.40 -14.09 1.40
N ALA A 93 -22.14 -12.87 0.92
CA ALA A 93 -23.11 -12.12 0.13
C ALA A 93 -23.49 -12.86 -1.17
N GLN A 94 -22.50 -13.43 -1.87
CA GLN A 94 -22.75 -14.26 -3.07
C GLN A 94 -23.59 -15.50 -2.75
N ASN A 95 -23.29 -16.20 -1.65
CA ASN A 95 -24.06 -17.36 -1.21
C ASN A 95 -25.51 -17.00 -0.83
N MET A 96 -25.72 -15.88 -0.16
CA MET A 96 -27.06 -15.40 0.19
C MET A 96 -27.87 -15.07 -1.06
N ILE A 97 -27.28 -14.39 -2.04
CA ILE A 97 -27.93 -14.06 -3.32
C ILE A 97 -28.33 -15.33 -4.08
N GLN A 98 -27.44 -16.34 -4.14
CA GLN A 98 -27.78 -17.62 -4.78
C GLN A 98 -28.92 -18.34 -4.07
N ASN A 99 -28.93 -18.35 -2.74
CA ASN A 99 -30.01 -18.98 -1.98
C ASN A 99 -31.35 -18.26 -2.16
N THR A 100 -31.37 -16.93 -2.26
CA THR A 100 -32.60 -16.15 -2.54
C THR A 100 -33.16 -16.49 -3.94
N GLN A 101 -32.30 -16.56 -4.96
CA GLN A 101 -32.72 -16.92 -6.32
C GLN A 101 -33.27 -18.36 -6.42
N ILE A 102 -32.73 -19.30 -5.63
CA ILE A 102 -33.22 -20.69 -5.57
C ILE A 102 -34.61 -20.74 -4.92
N LEU A 103 -34.84 -19.96 -3.86
CA LEU A 103 -36.14 -19.90 -3.18
C LEU A 103 -37.21 -19.28 -4.08
N GLU A 104 -36.92 -18.20 -4.80
CA GLU A 104 -37.86 -17.60 -5.77
C GLU A 104 -38.24 -18.57 -6.89
N LYS A 105 -37.27 -19.34 -7.39
CA LYS A 105 -37.51 -20.34 -8.44
C LYS A 105 -38.37 -21.52 -7.98
N ASN A 106 -38.29 -21.90 -6.70
CA ASN A 106 -39.08 -22.99 -6.12
C ASN A 106 -40.46 -22.55 -5.59
N SER A 107 -40.70 -21.24 -5.45
CA SER A 107 -41.99 -20.67 -5.05
C SER A 107 -42.93 -20.35 -6.21
N SER A 108 -42.42 -20.50 -7.45
CA SER A 108 -43.13 -20.18 -8.71
C SER A 108 -43.72 -21.43 -9.39
N VAL A 109 -43.89 -22.53 -8.64
CA VAL A 109 -44.49 -23.81 -9.08
C VAL A 109 -45.78 -24.04 -8.30
#